data_AF-A0AAV0BQZ2-F1
#
_entry.id   AF-A0AAV0BQZ2-F1
#
_cell.length_a   1.000
_cell.length_b   1.000
_cell.length_c   1.000
_cell.angle_alpha   90.00
_cell.angle_beta   90.00
_cell.angle_gamma   90.00
#
_symmetry.space_group_name_H-M   'P 1'
#
loop_
_entity.id
_entity.type
_entity.pdbx_description
1 polymer ?
#
loop_
_entity_poly.entity_id
_entity_poly.type
_entity_poly.pdbx_seq_one_letter_code
_entity_poly.pdbx_strand_id
1 'polypeptide(L)'
;GIGQLLSLLLKQDPNITELALFDVVPPVKGVVVDISHINTPSTVTGTNANGDGLAKTLKGADLVIIPAGVPRKPGTTRDNLFNTNAGIVRNLANSIVENCPKAFICVISNPINSTVPIVAEVLRKANVFDPKR
;
A
#
# COMPACT_ATOMS: atom_id res chain seq x y z
N GLY A 1 5.49 11.73 -0.86
CA GLY A 1 6.00 11.65 -2.24
C GLY A 1 4.90 11.17 -3.15
N ILE A 2 5.04 9.96 -3.70
CA ILE A 2 4.01 9.36 -4.58
C ILE A 2 2.69 9.17 -3.84
N GLY A 3 2.73 8.62 -2.62
CA GLY A 3 1.53 8.29 -1.83
C GLY A 3 0.57 9.46 -1.65
N GLN A 4 1.06 10.64 -1.25
CA GLN A 4 0.20 11.81 -0.98
C GLN A 4 -0.54 12.31 -2.23
N LEU A 5 0.15 12.44 -3.37
CA LEU A 5 -0.49 12.86 -4.63
C LEU A 5 -1.46 11.80 -5.14
N LEU A 6 -1.09 10.52 -5.02
CA LEU A 6 -1.98 9.42 -5.36
C LEU A 6 -3.25 9.44 -4.51
N SER A 7 -3.13 9.62 -3.19
CA SER A 7 -4.28 9.72 -2.28
C SER A 7 -5.18 10.91 -2.61
N LEU A 8 -4.60 12.06 -2.99
CA LEU A 8 -5.36 13.23 -3.44
C LEU A 8 -6.19 12.91 -4.69
N LEU A 9 -5.59 12.26 -5.69
CA LEU A 9 -6.29 11.89 -6.92
C LEU A 9 -7.38 10.84 -6.67
N LEU A 10 -7.10 9.83 -5.85
CA LEU A 10 -8.08 8.80 -5.49
C LEU A 10 -9.27 9.38 -4.71
N LYS A 11 -9.05 10.38 -3.84
CA LYS A 11 -10.15 11.04 -3.11
C LYS A 11 -11.15 11.72 -4.04
N GLN A 12 -10.69 12.19 -5.20
CA GLN A 12 -11.50 12.87 -6.21
C GLN A 12 -12.27 11.92 -7.13
N ASP A 13 -11.93 10.62 -7.14
CA ASP A 13 -12.58 9.64 -7.99
C ASP A 13 -13.95 9.24 -7.40
N PRO A 14 -15.07 9.42 -8.13
CA PRO A 14 -16.41 9.11 -7.64
C PRO A 14 -16.66 7.61 -7.44
N ASN A 15 -15.81 6.73 -7.98
CA ASN A 15 -15.92 5.28 -7.79
C ASN A 15 -15.30 4.79 -6.48
N ILE A 16 -14.57 5.66 -5.77
CA ILE A 16 -14.01 5.35 -4.46
C ILE A 16 -15.02 5.75 -3.39
N THR A 17 -15.40 4.82 -2.52
CA THR A 17 -16.30 5.07 -1.38
C THR A 17 -15.53 5.23 -0.07
N GLU A 18 -14.45 4.47 0.11
CA GLU A 18 -13.59 4.49 1.29
C GLU A 18 -12.12 4.52 0.87
N LEU A 19 -11.37 5.48 1.40
CA LEU A 19 -9.92 5.61 1.18
C LEU A 19 -9.19 5.42 2.51
N ALA A 20 -8.56 4.26 2.69
CA ALA A 20 -7.77 3.95 3.88
C ALA A 20 -6.27 4.13 3.59
N LEU A 21 -5.60 5.00 4.34
CA LEU A 21 -4.18 5.30 4.17
C LEU A 21 -3.34 4.62 5.26
N PHE A 22 -2.25 3.98 4.87
CA PHE A 22 -1.27 3.42 5.80
C PHE A 22 0.13 3.93 5.49
N ASP A 23 0.85 4.37 6.51
CA ASP A 23 2.29 4.64 6.42
C ASP A 23 2.96 4.32 7.77
N VAL A 24 4.20 3.83 7.73
CA VAL A 24 4.97 3.56 8.95
C VAL A 24 5.38 4.85 9.66
N VAL A 25 5.43 5.97 8.93
CA VAL A 25 5.85 7.27 9.47
C VAL A 25 4.61 8.03 10.01
N PRO A 26 4.73 8.75 11.14
CA PRO A 26 3.60 9.46 11.76
C PRO A 26 2.77 10.49 10.95
N PRO A 27 3.25 11.19 9.89
CA PRO A 27 2.48 12.25 9.25
C PRO A 27 1.23 11.77 8.50
N VAL A 28 0.96 10.45 8.44
CA VAL A 28 -0.28 9.89 7.86
C VAL A 28 -1.54 10.56 8.42
N LYS A 29 -1.58 10.89 9.72
CA LYS A 29 -2.73 11.58 10.32
C LYS A 29 -2.95 12.98 9.74
N GLY A 30 -1.86 13.72 9.49
CA GLY A 30 -1.95 15.05 8.87
C GLY A 30 -2.43 14.98 7.43
N VAL A 31 -1.94 13.99 6.67
CA VAL A 31 -2.38 13.73 5.29
C VAL A 31 -3.88 13.38 5.24
N VAL A 32 -4.38 12.57 6.18
CA VAL A 32 -5.81 12.24 6.27
C VAL A 32 -6.66 13.48 6.50
N VAL A 33 -6.26 14.35 7.44
CA VAL A 33 -7.00 15.59 7.74
C VAL A 33 -7.01 16.55 6.54
N ASP A 34 -5.88 16.67 5.85
CA ASP A 34 -5.79 17.51 4.65
C ASP A 34 -6.73 17.00 3.54
N ILE A 35 -6.70 15.69 3.27
CA ILE A 35 -7.52 15.05 2.24
C ILE A 35 -9.01 15.00 2.64
N SER A 36 -9.34 14.95 3.92
CA SER A 36 -10.74 14.86 4.38
C SER A 36 -11.54 16.14 4.14
N HIS A 37 -10.88 17.28 3.91
CA HIS A 37 -11.56 18.55 3.60
C HIS A 37 -12.07 18.63 2.15
N ILE A 38 -11.68 17.69 1.28
CA ILE A 38 -12.12 17.67 -0.10
C ILE A 38 -13.58 17.24 -0.16
N ASN A 39 -14.46 18.11 -0.66
CA ASN A 39 -15.91 17.90 -0.75
C ASN A 39 -16.28 16.83 -1.79
N THR A 40 -16.11 15.57 -1.41
CA THR A 40 -16.38 14.37 -2.20
C THR A 40 -16.98 13.31 -1.28
N PRO A 41 -17.86 12.42 -1.79
CA PRO A 41 -18.64 11.51 -0.95
C PRO A 41 -17.80 10.45 -0.23
N SER A 42 -16.58 10.17 -0.72
CA SER A 42 -15.70 9.16 -0.14
C SER A 42 -15.26 9.52 1.29
N THR A 43 -15.17 8.53 2.17
CA THR A 43 -14.54 8.72 3.48
C THR A 43 -13.03 8.52 3.39
N VAL A 44 -12.26 9.15 4.28
CA VAL A 44 -10.81 8.91 4.38
C VAL A 44 -10.44 8.59 5.81
N THR A 45 -9.65 7.54 5.99
CA THR A 45 -9.07 7.15 7.27
C THR A 45 -7.57 6.95 7.10
N GLY A 46 -6.84 6.92 8.21
CA GLY A 46 -5.46 6.47 8.13
C GLY A 46 -4.87 6.01 9.43
N THR A 47 -3.95 5.08 9.30
CA THR A 47 -3.29 4.39 10.40
C THR A 47 -1.79 4.35 10.18
N ASN A 48 -1.05 4.02 11.24
CA ASN A 48 0.39 3.81 11.17
C ASN A 48 0.76 2.40 11.66
N ALA A 49 2.04 2.10 11.75
CA ALA A 49 2.55 0.81 12.22
C ALA A 49 2.30 0.52 13.71
N ASN A 50 1.62 1.39 14.46
CA ASN A 50 1.33 1.15 15.87
C ASN A 50 0.15 0.17 16.00
N GLY A 51 0.36 -0.90 16.77
CA GLY A 51 -0.67 -1.91 17.01
C GLY A 51 -1.07 -2.64 15.72
N ASP A 52 -2.37 -2.72 15.46
CA ASP A 52 -3.00 -3.41 14.33
C ASP A 52 -3.31 -2.50 13.13
N GLY A 53 -2.63 -1.35 13.01
CA GLY A 53 -2.96 -0.33 12.01
C GLY A 53 -2.98 -0.85 10.56
N LEU A 54 -1.97 -1.65 10.16
CA LEU A 54 -1.94 -2.23 8.81
C LEU A 54 -3.15 -3.14 8.55
N ALA A 55 -3.43 -4.05 9.49
CA ALA A 55 -4.58 -4.95 9.39
C ALA A 55 -5.91 -4.19 9.32
N LYS A 56 -6.08 -3.15 10.16
CA LYS A 56 -7.24 -2.26 10.12
C LYS A 56 -7.41 -1.55 8.79
N THR A 57 -6.31 -1.11 8.16
CA THR A 57 -6.34 -0.43 6.85
C THR A 57 -6.74 -1.38 5.74
N LEU A 58 -6.29 -2.63 5.81
CA LEU A 58 -6.51 -3.63 4.76
C LEU A 58 -7.87 -4.32 4.86
N LYS A 59 -8.51 -4.32 6.03
CA LYS A 59 -9.73 -5.09 6.28
C LYS A 59 -10.85 -4.67 5.32
N GLY A 60 -11.29 -5.61 4.49
CA GLY A 60 -12.38 -5.40 3.55
C GLY A 60 -12.01 -4.59 2.29
N ALA A 61 -10.73 -4.32 2.05
CA ALA A 61 -10.31 -3.60 0.85
C ALA A 61 -10.59 -4.40 -0.44
N ASP A 62 -11.14 -3.72 -1.45
CA ASP A 62 -11.32 -4.26 -2.80
C ASP A 62 -10.10 -4.03 -3.70
N LEU A 63 -9.32 -2.98 -3.42
CA LEU A 63 -8.13 -2.55 -4.15
C LEU A 63 -7.05 -2.10 -3.16
N VAL A 64 -5.84 -2.64 -3.31
CA VAL A 64 -4.67 -2.27 -2.52
C VAL A 64 -3.59 -1.72 -3.47
N ILE A 65 -3.21 -0.46 -3.28
CA ILE A 65 -2.15 0.16 -4.08
C ILE A 65 -0.90 0.31 -3.21
N ILE A 66 0.24 -0.18 -3.69
CA ILE A 66 1.50 -0.23 -2.94
C ILE A 66 2.53 0.72 -3.57
N PRO A 67 2.48 2.03 -3.25
CA PRO A 67 3.55 2.99 -3.58
C PRO A 67 4.70 2.98 -2.55
N ALA A 68 4.63 2.11 -1.53
CA ALA A 68 5.59 2.04 -0.44
C ALA A 68 6.99 1.67 -0.96
N GLY A 69 8.01 2.32 -0.42
CA GLY A 69 9.39 2.03 -0.79
C GLY A 69 10.31 3.19 -0.43
N VAL A 70 11.59 2.87 -0.32
CA VAL A 70 12.62 3.88 -0.06
C VAL A 70 13.09 4.43 -1.41
N PRO A 71 13.15 5.76 -1.59
CA PRO A 71 13.75 6.34 -2.78
C PRO A 71 15.26 6.10 -2.79
N ARG A 72 15.85 5.97 -3.97
CA ARG A 72 17.30 5.84 -4.10
C ARG A 72 17.98 7.10 -3.57
N LYS A 73 18.79 6.96 -2.51
CA LYS A 73 19.64 8.04 -1.99
C LYS A 73 21.06 7.92 -2.59
N PRO A 74 21.80 9.03 -2.74
CA PRO A 74 23.23 8.97 -3.06
C PRO A 74 23.96 8.01 -2.12
N GLY A 75 24.84 7.16 -2.66
CA GLY A 75 25.59 6.15 -1.89
C GLY A 75 24.85 4.84 -1.59
N THR A 76 23.55 4.71 -1.89
CA THR A 76 22.85 3.42 -1.75
C THR A 76 23.11 2.51 -2.95
N THR A 77 23.61 1.30 -2.71
CA THR A 77 23.79 0.28 -3.75
C THR A 77 22.44 -0.22 -4.27
N ARG A 78 22.43 -0.74 -5.50
CA ARG A 78 21.21 -1.31 -6.11
C ARG A 78 20.68 -2.48 -5.26
N ASP A 79 21.57 -3.31 -4.75
CA ASP A 79 21.19 -4.49 -3.95
C ASP A 79 20.60 -4.10 -2.61
N ASN A 80 21.14 -3.10 -1.92
CA ASN A 80 20.59 -2.61 -0.65
C ASN A 80 19.19 -2.01 -0.84
N LEU A 81 19.01 -1.25 -1.92
CA LEU A 81 17.71 -0.69 -2.28
C LEU A 81 16.69 -1.81 -2.58
N PHE A 82 17.11 -2.80 -3.36
CA PHE A 82 16.28 -3.97 -3.67
C PHE A 82 15.88 -4.73 -2.40
N ASN A 83 16.84 -5.09 -1.55
CA ASN A 83 16.60 -5.85 -0.32
C ASN A 83 15.63 -5.13 0.62
N THR A 84 15.78 -3.80 0.73
CA THR A 84 14.89 -2.96 1.54
C THR A 84 13.45 -3.00 1.01
N ASN A 85 13.26 -2.71 -0.28
CA ASN A 85 11.92 -2.69 -0.88
C ASN A 85 11.30 -4.08 -0.96
N ALA A 86 12.10 -5.12 -1.18
CA ALA A 86 11.68 -6.52 -1.16
C ALA A 86 11.15 -6.93 0.22
N GLY A 87 11.78 -6.46 1.31
CA GLY A 87 11.29 -6.67 2.67
C GLY A 87 9.95 -5.97 2.92
N ILE A 88 9.84 -4.71 2.54
CA ILE A 88 8.60 -3.91 2.69
C ILE A 88 7.44 -4.57 1.96
N VAL A 89 7.61 -4.87 0.66
CA VAL A 89 6.57 -5.45 -0.19
C VAL A 89 6.14 -6.82 0.31
N ARG A 90 7.07 -7.65 0.78
CA ARG A 90 6.75 -8.97 1.35
C ARG A 90 5.90 -8.86 2.61
N ASN A 91 6.23 -7.93 3.51
CA ASN A 91 5.46 -7.72 4.75
C ASN A 91 4.04 -7.24 4.44
N LEU A 92 3.90 -6.31 3.49
CA LEU A 92 2.58 -5.85 3.04
C LEU A 92 1.77 -6.98 2.39
N ALA A 93 2.41 -7.79 1.54
CA ALA A 93 1.76 -8.95 0.91
C ALA A 93 1.25 -9.99 1.92
N ASN A 94 2.05 -10.30 2.96
CA ASN A 94 1.61 -11.19 4.04
C ASN A 94 0.37 -10.63 4.75
N SER A 95 0.34 -9.32 5.02
CA SER A 95 -0.83 -8.72 5.67
C SER A 95 -2.05 -8.68 4.75
N ILE A 96 -1.88 -8.52 3.44
CA ILE A 96 -2.97 -8.62 2.45
C ILE A 96 -3.58 -10.01 2.46
N VAL A 97 -2.75 -11.07 2.47
CA VAL A 97 -3.21 -12.47 2.57
C VAL A 97 -4.14 -12.67 3.76
N GLU A 98 -3.81 -12.09 4.91
CA GLU A 98 -4.58 -12.25 6.15
C GLU A 98 -5.88 -11.44 6.19
N ASN A 99 -5.92 -10.27 5.53
CA ASN A 99 -6.97 -9.27 5.77
C ASN A 99 -7.88 -9.00 4.55
N CYS A 100 -7.37 -9.16 3.33
CA CYS A 100 -8.11 -8.92 2.09
C CYS A 100 -7.55 -9.75 0.91
N PRO A 101 -7.52 -11.10 1.00
CA PRO A 101 -6.88 -11.94 -0.02
C PRO A 101 -7.52 -11.88 -1.41
N LYS A 102 -8.71 -11.28 -1.53
CA LYS A 102 -9.43 -11.10 -2.79
C LYS A 102 -9.27 -9.68 -3.37
N ALA A 103 -8.55 -8.77 -2.72
CA ALA A 103 -8.32 -7.44 -3.28
C ALA A 103 -7.52 -7.51 -4.58
N PHE A 104 -7.75 -6.55 -5.49
CA PHE A 104 -6.81 -6.27 -6.57
C PHE A 104 -5.53 -5.64 -5.99
N ILE A 105 -4.36 -6.06 -6.44
CA ILE A 105 -3.08 -5.60 -5.87
C ILE A 105 -2.26 -4.85 -6.93
N CYS A 106 -2.18 -3.52 -6.78
CA CYS A 106 -1.42 -2.64 -7.67
C CYS A 106 -0.04 -2.31 -7.06
N VAL A 107 1.00 -3.01 -7.51
CA VAL A 107 2.38 -2.78 -7.04
C VAL A 107 3.04 -1.64 -7.81
N ILE A 108 3.43 -0.58 -7.11
CA ILE A 108 4.21 0.55 -7.66
C ILE A 108 5.67 0.51 -7.16
N SER A 109 5.93 -0.18 -6.05
CA SER A 109 7.26 -0.33 -5.43
C SER A 109 8.32 -0.81 -6.41
N ASN A 110 9.38 -0.02 -6.58
CA ASN A 110 10.51 -0.39 -7.43
C ASN A 110 11.50 -1.34 -6.70
N PRO A 111 12.19 -2.23 -7.43
CA PRO A 111 12.05 -2.49 -8.87
C PRO A 111 10.86 -3.41 -9.18
N ILE A 112 9.95 -2.98 -10.07
CA ILE A 112 8.68 -3.68 -10.35
C ILE A 112 8.88 -5.13 -10.83
N ASN A 113 9.91 -5.35 -11.66
CA ASN A 113 10.27 -6.66 -12.20
C ASN A 113 10.66 -7.69 -11.12
N SER A 114 10.88 -7.25 -9.89
CA SER A 114 11.22 -8.13 -8.77
C SER A 114 10.19 -8.07 -7.65
N THR A 115 9.56 -6.92 -7.41
CA THR A 115 8.52 -6.78 -6.36
C THR A 115 7.22 -7.50 -6.73
N VAL A 116 6.80 -7.48 -8.00
CA VAL A 116 5.60 -8.21 -8.45
C VAL A 116 5.75 -9.73 -8.26
N PRO A 117 6.86 -10.38 -8.69
CA PRO A 117 7.09 -11.79 -8.37
C PRO A 117 7.11 -12.11 -6.88
N ILE A 118 7.63 -11.21 -6.03
CA ILE A 118 7.62 -11.41 -4.57
C ILE A 118 6.19 -11.46 -4.04
N VAL A 119 5.32 -10.52 -4.44
CA VAL A 119 3.91 -10.51 -4.04
C VAL A 119 3.22 -11.79 -4.51
N ALA A 120 3.36 -12.13 -5.79
CA ALA A 120 2.76 -13.34 -6.36
C ALA A 120 3.17 -14.61 -5.59
N GLU A 121 4.45 -14.73 -5.22
CA GLU A 121 4.95 -15.88 -4.49
C GLU A 121 4.43 -15.96 -3.05
N VAL A 122 4.28 -14.82 -2.37
CA VAL A 122 3.63 -14.77 -1.04
C VAL A 122 2.19 -15.26 -1.13
N LEU A 123 1.42 -14.77 -2.11
CA LEU A 123 0.04 -15.18 -2.32
C LEU A 123 -0.07 -16.67 -2.70
N ARG A 124 0.87 -17.19 -3.51
CA ARG A 124 0.89 -18.63 -3.89
C ARG A 124 1.14 -19.52 -2.68
N LYS A 125 2.10 -19.15 -1.83
CA LYS A 125 2.39 -19.90 -0.59
C LYS A 125 1.20 -19.98 0.35
N ALA A 126 0.34 -18.95 0.32
CA ALA A 126 -0.89 -18.92 1.08
C ALA A 126 -2.10 -19.53 0.34
N ASN A 127 -1.93 -20.06 -0.87
CA ASN A 127 -2.99 -20.62 -1.72
C ASN A 127 -4.14 -19.62 -2.05
N VAL A 128 -3.82 -18.33 -2.14
CA VAL A 128 -4.80 -17.27 -2.49
C VAL A 128 -4.44 -16.49 -3.75
N PHE A 129 -3.42 -16.94 -4.50
CA PHE A 129 -2.99 -16.28 -5.72
C PHE A 129 -4.03 -16.40 -6.85
N ASP A 130 -4.50 -15.26 -7.34
CA ASP A 130 -5.31 -15.12 -8.55
C ASP A 130 -4.52 -14.27 -9.55
N PRO A 131 -4.05 -14.80 -10.70
CA PRO A 131 -3.27 -14.04 -11.66
C PRO A 131 -4.05 -12.90 -12.35
N LYS A 132 -5.38 -12.81 -12.14
CA LYS A 132 -6.23 -11.74 -12.67
C LYS A 132 -6.39 -10.57 -11.69
N ARG A 133 -5.83 -10.66 -10.48
CA ARG A 133 -5.94 -9.67 -9.40
C ARG A 133 -4.57 -9.18 -8.96
#